data_AF-A0A2X2C571-F1
#
_entry.id   AF-A0A2X2C571-F1
#
_cell.length_a   1.000
_cell.length_b   1.000
_cell.length_c   1.000
_cell.angle_alpha   90.00
_cell.angle_beta   90.00
_cell.angle_gamma   90.00
#
_symmetry.space_group_name_H-M   'P 1'
#
loop_
_entity.id
_entity.type
_entity.pdbx_description
1 polymer ?
#
loop_
_entity_poly.entity_id
_entity_poly.type
_entity_poly.pdbx_seq_one_letter_code
_entity_poly.pdbx_strand_id
1 'polypeptide(L)'
;MAHRLTSRDILALGFMTFALFVGAGNIIFPPMVGLQSGEFVWTAAIGFLLTGVGLPVLTVVALAKVGGGIEALSTPIGKSMGLLLAIVAYLAVGPLFATPANRNGLF
;
A
#
# COMPACT_ATOMS: atom_id res chain seq x y z
N MET A 1 -27.02 10.52 3.43
CA MET A 1 -26.66 10.94 4.80
C MET A 1 -25.15 11.10 4.86
N ALA A 2 -24.63 12.33 4.88
CA ALA A 2 -23.19 12.56 5.06
C ALA A 2 -22.85 12.36 6.54
N HIS A 3 -22.24 11.22 6.88
CA HIS A 3 -21.75 10.98 8.23
C HIS A 3 -20.57 11.92 8.48
N ARG A 4 -20.74 12.90 9.37
CA ARG A 4 -19.64 13.79 9.76
C ARG A 4 -18.72 13.01 10.68
N LEU A 5 -17.47 12.85 10.26
CA LEU A 5 -16.42 12.24 11.08
C LEU A 5 -16.26 13.05 12.36
N THR A 6 -16.29 12.38 13.50
CA THR A 6 -15.95 13.01 14.79
C THR A 6 -14.44 13.22 14.87
N SER A 7 -13.97 14.10 15.75
CA SER A 7 -12.53 14.30 15.95
C SER A 7 -11.79 13.02 16.35
N ARG A 8 -12.48 12.09 17.04
CA ARG A 8 -11.94 10.76 17.36
C ARG A 8 -11.78 9.88 16.13
N ASP A 9 -12.74 9.92 15.20
CA ASP A 9 -12.66 9.16 13.94
C ASP A 9 -11.53 9.67 13.07
N ILE A 10 -11.34 10.99 12.99
CA ILE A 10 -10.22 11.61 12.26
C ILE A 10 -8.89 11.19 12.88
N LEU A 11 -8.79 11.20 14.20
CA LEU A 11 -7.58 10.76 14.90
C LEU A 11 -7.31 9.27 14.66
N ALA A 12 -8.33 8.42 14.74
CA ALA A 12 -8.22 6.98 14.48
C ALA A 12 -7.82 6.70 13.03
N LEU A 13 -8.48 7.32 12.05
CA LEU A 13 -8.13 7.22 10.63
C LEU A 13 -6.70 7.73 10.36
N GLY A 14 -6.30 8.80 11.03
CA GLY A 14 -4.93 9.33 10.99
C GLY A 14 -3.91 8.32 11.50
N PHE A 15 -4.15 7.71 12.66
CA PHE A 15 -3.26 6.68 13.21
C PHE A 15 -3.25 5.41 12.37
N MET A 16 -4.38 4.96 11.80
CA MET A 16 -4.42 3.81 10.89
C MET A 16 -3.59 4.08 9.63
N THR A 17 -3.76 5.25 9.03
CA THR A 17 -3.00 5.66 7.84
C THR A 17 -1.51 5.81 8.19
N PHE A 18 -1.19 6.38 9.35
CA PHE A 18 0.18 6.45 9.86
C PHE A 18 0.77 5.05 10.06
N ALA A 19 0.06 4.12 10.69
CA ALA A 19 0.51 2.75 10.89
C ALA A 19 0.71 1.99 9.58
N LEU A 20 -0.08 2.29 8.54
CA LEU A 20 0.13 1.76 7.19
C LEU A 20 1.48 2.23 6.62
N PHE A 21 1.82 3.52 6.78
CA PHE A 21 3.04 4.10 6.23
C PHE A 21 4.29 3.91 7.10
N VAL A 22 4.13 3.72 8.41
CA VAL A 22 5.22 3.44 9.37
C VAL A 22 5.30 1.93 9.65
N GLY A 23 4.46 1.11 9.01
CA GLY A 23 4.51 -0.34 9.12
C GLY A 23 5.88 -0.90 8.70
N ALA A 24 6.15 -2.13 9.13
CA ALA A 24 7.44 -2.81 8.93
C ALA A 24 7.97 -2.73 7.50
N GLY A 25 7.08 -2.80 6.48
CA GLY A 25 7.47 -2.63 5.08
C GLY A 25 8.13 -1.28 4.81
N ASN A 26 7.49 -0.17 5.13
CA ASN A 26 8.01 1.16 4.82
C ASN A 26 9.15 1.62 5.74
N ILE A 27 9.41 0.92 6.85
CA ILE A 27 10.63 1.14 7.66
C ILE A 27 11.81 0.32 7.14
N ILE A 28 11.60 -0.92 6.70
CA ILE A 28 12.68 -1.85 6.31
C ILE A 28 13.08 -1.64 4.85
N PHE A 29 12.12 -1.41 3.95
CA PHE A 29 12.39 -1.33 2.51
C PHE A 29 13.25 -0.12 2.10
N PRO A 30 13.07 1.11 2.60
CA PRO A 30 13.85 2.26 2.12
C PRO A 30 15.35 2.15 2.42
N PRO A 31 15.79 1.76 3.63
CA PRO A 31 17.21 1.50 3.88
C PRO A 31 17.74 0.36 3.01
N MET A 32 16.95 -0.71 2.82
CA MET A 32 17.38 -1.86 2.02
C MET A 32 17.56 -1.49 0.52
N VAL A 33 16.59 -0.79 -0.06
CA VAL A 33 16.63 -0.27 -1.43
C VAL A 33 17.74 0.78 -1.57
N GLY A 34 17.91 1.65 -0.56
CA GLY A 34 18.99 2.62 -0.50
C GLY A 34 20.37 1.96 -0.56
N LEU A 35 20.60 0.95 0.28
CA LEU A 35 21.85 0.17 0.29
C LEU A 35 22.08 -0.57 -1.05
N GLN A 36 21.03 -1.13 -1.66
CA GLN A 36 21.14 -1.83 -2.95
C GLN A 36 21.34 -0.88 -4.14
N SER A 37 20.89 0.37 -4.04
CA SER A 37 20.95 1.35 -5.13
C SER A 37 22.34 1.98 -5.37
N GLY A 38 23.29 1.79 -4.44
CA GLY A 38 24.65 2.29 -4.59
C GLY A 38 24.69 3.82 -4.74
N GLU A 39 25.17 4.32 -5.88
CA GLU A 39 25.20 5.76 -6.16
C GLU A 39 23.84 6.34 -6.61
N PHE A 40 22.88 5.49 -6.97
CA PHE A 40 21.56 5.91 -7.49
C PHE A 40 20.50 6.09 -6.40
N VAL A 41 20.91 6.39 -5.15
CA VAL A 41 20.01 6.51 -3.99
C VAL A 41 18.87 7.49 -4.25
N TRP A 42 19.13 8.63 -4.87
CA TRP A 42 18.11 9.63 -5.16
C TRP A 42 17.06 9.14 -6.15
N THR A 43 17.47 8.44 -7.20
CA THR A 43 16.57 7.83 -8.17
C THR A 43 15.72 6.73 -7.52
N ALA A 44 16.36 5.90 -6.68
CA ALA A 44 15.67 4.84 -5.95
C ALA A 44 14.68 5.41 -4.91
N ALA A 45 15.04 6.50 -4.24
CA ALA A 45 14.17 7.21 -3.30
C ALA A 45 12.94 7.80 -3.99
N ILE A 46 13.11 8.43 -5.17
CA ILE A 46 11.98 8.94 -5.95
C ILE A 46 11.09 7.79 -6.42
N GLY A 47 11.67 6.70 -6.92
CA GLY A 47 10.92 5.49 -7.31
C GLY A 47 10.10 4.93 -6.15
N PHE A 48 10.71 4.81 -4.97
CA PHE A 48 10.04 4.37 -3.74
C PHE A 48 8.92 5.34 -3.31
N LEU A 49 9.17 6.65 -3.33
CA LEU A 49 8.16 7.64 -2.97
C LEU A 49 6.96 7.61 -3.92
N LEU A 50 7.18 7.44 -5.23
CA LEU A 50 6.09 7.38 -6.20
C LEU A 50 5.27 6.09 -6.05
N THR A 51 5.93 4.95 -5.86
CA THR A 51 5.28 3.63 -5.90
C THR A 51 4.87 3.12 -4.52
N GLY A 52 5.76 3.17 -3.54
CA GLY A 52 5.54 2.68 -2.18
C GLY A 52 4.74 3.64 -1.30
N VAL A 53 4.73 4.94 -1.61
CA VAL A 53 3.96 5.95 -0.86
C VAL A 53 2.86 6.58 -1.71
N GLY A 54 3.19 7.04 -2.91
CA GLY A 54 2.28 7.77 -3.79
C GLY A 54 1.04 6.97 -4.19
N LEU A 55 1.23 5.75 -4.68
CA LEU A 55 0.09 4.90 -5.09
C LEU A 55 -0.87 4.58 -3.92
N PRO A 56 -0.41 4.13 -2.72
CA PRO A 56 -1.30 3.94 -1.58
C PRO A 56 -2.06 5.21 -1.17
N VAL A 57 -1.40 6.37 -1.14
CA VAL A 57 -2.07 7.66 -0.84
C VAL A 57 -3.15 7.95 -1.88
N LEU A 58 -2.83 7.80 -3.17
CA LEU A 58 -3.80 8.00 -4.25
C LEU A 58 -5.00 7.07 -4.13
N THR A 59 -4.77 5.80 -3.76
CA THR A 59 -5.86 4.82 -3.53
C THR A 59 -6.75 5.25 -2.38
N VAL A 60 -6.20 5.68 -1.24
CA VAL A 60 -6.99 6.16 -0.10
C VAL A 60 -7.81 7.38 -0.47
N VAL A 61 -7.21 8.35 -1.18
CA VAL A 61 -7.92 9.56 -1.65
C VAL A 61 -9.03 9.20 -2.64
N ALA A 62 -8.76 8.30 -3.60
CA ALA A 62 -9.76 7.84 -4.55
C ALA A 62 -10.93 7.14 -3.84
N LEU A 63 -10.63 6.28 -2.88
CA LEU A 63 -11.63 5.57 -2.07
C LEU A 63 -12.49 6.57 -1.26
N ALA A 64 -11.87 7.56 -0.64
CA ALA A 64 -12.58 8.63 0.07
C ALA A 64 -13.50 9.44 -0.87
N LYS A 65 -13.06 9.70 -2.11
CA LYS A 65 -13.86 10.44 -3.11
C LYS A 65 -15.07 9.65 -3.61
N VAL A 66 -15.00 8.32 -3.71
CA VAL A 66 -16.12 7.48 -4.18
C VAL A 66 -17.04 7.02 -3.06
N GLY A 67 -16.88 7.53 -1.83
CA GLY A 67 -17.75 7.21 -0.70
C GLY A 67 -17.31 6.01 0.15
N GLY A 68 -16.05 5.58 0.04
CA GLY A 68 -15.42 4.61 0.95
C GLY A 68 -15.54 3.14 0.53
N GLY A 69 -16.41 2.80 -0.42
CA GLY A 69 -16.64 1.43 -0.85
C GLY A 69 -15.72 0.99 -1.99
N ILE A 70 -15.06 -0.16 -1.84
CA ILE A 70 -14.31 -0.82 -2.93
C ILE A 70 -15.23 -1.10 -4.12
N GLU A 71 -16.50 -1.39 -3.86
CA GLU A 71 -17.53 -1.61 -4.89
C GLU A 71 -17.76 -0.34 -5.73
N ALA A 72 -17.81 0.83 -5.09
CA ALA A 72 -17.92 2.12 -5.78
C ALA A 72 -16.66 2.43 -6.59
N LEU A 73 -15.48 2.09 -6.07
CA LEU A 73 -14.21 2.22 -6.78
C LEU A 73 -14.12 1.28 -8.01
N SER A 74 -14.72 0.10 -7.92
CA SER A 74 -14.67 -0.95 -8.94
C SER A 74 -15.83 -0.86 -9.95
N THR A 75 -16.83 -0.01 -9.69
CA THR A 75 -18.01 0.18 -10.57
C THR A 75 -17.63 0.53 -12.00
N PRO A 76 -16.64 1.41 -12.29
CA PRO A 76 -16.23 1.73 -13.66
C PRO A 76 -15.56 0.56 -14.40
N ILE A 77 -14.97 -0.38 -13.66
CA ILE A 77 -14.13 -1.47 -14.17
C ILE A 77 -14.92 -2.80 -14.27
N GLY A 78 -16.10 -2.86 -13.65
CA GLY A 78 -16.95 -4.05 -13.57
C GLY A 78 -16.57 -5.00 -12.44
N LYS A 79 -17.56 -5.70 -11.86
CA LYS A 79 -17.37 -6.62 -10.72
C LYS A 79 -16.40 -7.77 -10.99
N SER A 80 -16.38 -8.31 -12.20
CA SER A 80 -15.50 -9.41 -12.59
C SER A 80 -14.03 -8.99 -12.62
N MET A 81 -13.73 -7.83 -13.20
CA MET A 81 -12.38 -7.29 -13.27
C MET A 81 -11.88 -6.87 -11.88
N GLY A 82 -12.75 -6.26 -11.07
CA GLY A 82 -12.44 -5.90 -9.67
C GLY A 82 -12.12 -7.12 -8.80
N LEU A 83 -12.89 -8.21 -8.96
CA LEU A 83 -12.62 -9.47 -8.25
C LEU A 83 -11.29 -10.10 -8.69
N LEU A 84 -11.02 -10.15 -10.00
CA LEU A 84 -9.77 -10.68 -10.52
C LEU A 84 -8.56 -9.88 -10.00
N LEU A 85 -8.66 -8.55 -9.99
CA LEU A 85 -7.62 -7.68 -9.47
C LEU A 85 -7.42 -7.86 -7.95
N ALA A 86 -8.51 -8.03 -7.19
CA ALA A 86 -8.44 -8.33 -5.76
C ALA A 86 -7.76 -9.68 -5.49
N ILE A 87 -8.08 -10.73 -6.26
CA ILE A 87 -7.45 -12.05 -6.15
C ILE A 87 -5.94 -11.93 -6.46
N VAL A 88 -5.58 -11.27 -7.55
CA VAL A 88 -4.17 -11.08 -7.93
C VAL A 88 -3.42 -10.30 -6.86
N ALA A 89 -4.00 -9.21 -6.35
CA ALA A 89 -3.40 -8.42 -5.27
C ALA A 89 -3.24 -9.23 -3.98
N TYR A 90 -4.24 -10.04 -3.62
CA TYR A 90 -4.20 -10.88 -2.41
C TYR A 90 -3.14 -11.98 -2.53
N LEU A 91 -3.03 -12.62 -3.70
CA LEU A 91 -2.00 -13.63 -3.97
C LEU A 91 -0.60 -13.02 -3.99
N ALA A 92 -0.45 -11.81 -4.54
CA ALA A 92 0.80 -11.07 -4.51
C ALA A 92 1.21 -10.78 -3.05
N VAL A 93 0.38 -10.08 -2.26
CA VAL A 93 0.74 -9.68 -0.89
C VAL A 93 0.92 -10.88 0.05
N GLY A 94 0.09 -11.91 -0.08
CA GLY A 94 0.13 -13.10 0.76
C GLY A 94 1.18 -14.10 0.29
N PRO A 95 0.78 -15.22 -0.33
CA PRO A 95 1.66 -16.36 -0.56
C PRO A 95 2.86 -16.08 -1.47
N LEU A 96 2.78 -15.18 -2.46
CA LEU A 96 3.87 -14.95 -3.42
C LEU A 96 4.97 -14.02 -2.88
N PHE A 97 4.64 -13.05 -2.02
CA PHE A 97 5.63 -12.21 -1.34
C PHE A 97 6.05 -12.79 0.01
N ALA A 98 5.18 -13.52 0.70
CA ALA A 98 5.47 -14.19 1.97
C ALA A 98 6.02 -15.61 1.80
N THR A 99 6.30 -16.06 0.57
CA THR A 99 6.95 -17.36 0.37
C THR A 99 8.25 -17.36 1.19
N PRO A 100 8.42 -18.28 2.16
CA PRO A 100 9.62 -18.31 2.97
C PRO A 100 10.79 -18.55 2.02
N ALA A 101 11.86 -17.78 2.20
CA ALA A 101 13.12 -18.02 1.52
C ALA A 101 13.68 -19.36 2.02
N ASN A 102 13.24 -20.46 1.43
CA ASN A 102 13.89 -21.75 1.54
C ASN A 102 15.17 -21.67 0.68
N ARG A 103 16.18 -20.90 1.11
CA ARG A 103 17.53 -20.93 0.52
C ARG A 103 18.60 -20.83 1.60
N ASN A 104 19.32 -21.94 1.74
CA ASN A 104 20.53 -22.15 2.51
C ASN A 104 21.53 -20.99 2.46
N GLY A 105 22.18 -20.73 3.60
CA GLY A 105 23.56 -20.22 3.67
C GLY A 105 23.73 -18.81 4.24
N LEU A 106 24.35 -18.77 5.43
CA LEU A 106 25.14 -17.66 5.99
C LEU A 106 24.35 -16.49 6.62
N PHE A 107 24.05 -16.66 7.91
CA PHE A 107 24.37 -15.64 8.90
C PHE A 107 25.86 -15.76 9.27
#